data_AF-A0A256ZL50-F1
#
_entry.id   AF-A0A256ZL50-F1
#
_cell.length_a   1.000
_cell.length_b   1.000
_cell.length_c   1.000
_cell.angle_alpha   90.00
_cell.angle_beta   90.00
_cell.angle_gamma   90.00
#
_symmetry.space_group_name_H-M   'P 1'
#
loop_
_entity.id
_entity.type
_entity.pdbx_description
1 polymer ?
#
loop_
_entity_poly.entity_id
_entity_poly.type
_entity_poly.pdbx_seq_one_letter_code
_entity_poly.pdbx_strand_id
1 'polypeptide(L)'
;MEVSNNEVKCGICGKGILGEYMQASVDENLKPTKTGTLVCSEECARKFEEKLAYGGKPMGHWSRITGYYQNIDGWNEGKIQELKDRRRYGV
;
A
#
# COMPACT_ATOMS: atom_id res chain seq x y z
N MET A 1 -9.27 -30.31 26.07
CA MET A 1 -9.13 -29.81 24.69
C MET A 1 -8.31 -28.54 24.79
N GLU A 2 -7.00 -28.66 24.55
CA GLU A 2 -6.06 -27.55 24.64
C GLU A 2 -6.34 -26.61 23.46
N VAL A 3 -6.88 -25.43 23.75
CA VAL A 3 -6.97 -24.34 22.78
C VAL A 3 -5.54 -23.82 22.64
N SER A 4 -4.85 -24.20 21.57
CA SER A 4 -3.53 -23.66 21.24
C SER A 4 -3.68 -22.15 21.03
N ASN A 5 -3.35 -21.40 22.08
CA ASN A 5 -3.27 -19.95 22.05
C ASN A 5 -2.11 -19.59 21.12
N ASN A 6 -2.42 -19.43 19.83
CA ASN A 6 -1.44 -19.12 18.81
C ASN A 6 -1.05 -17.66 19.03
N GLU A 7 0.00 -17.44 19.81
CA GLU A 7 0.48 -16.11 20.19
C GLU A 7 1.00 -15.41 18.92
N VAL A 8 0.14 -14.59 18.31
CA VAL A 8 0.45 -13.86 17.08
C VAL A 8 1.55 -12.86 17.40
N LYS A 9 2.70 -12.93 16.72
CA LYS A 9 3.84 -12.04 16.98
C LYS A 9 3.98 -11.00 15.88
N CYS A 10 4.38 -9.80 16.28
CA CYS A 10 4.75 -8.74 15.34
C CYS A 10 6.01 -9.15 14.55
N GLY A 11 5.96 -9.06 13.23
CA GLY A 11 7.08 -9.39 12.35
C GLY A 11 8.28 -8.44 12.44
N ILE A 12 8.13 -7.29 13.11
CA ILE A 12 9.21 -6.31 13.32
C ILE A 12 9.75 -6.35 14.75
N CYS A 13 8.89 -6.21 15.76
CA CYS A 13 9.33 -6.07 17.15
C CYS A 13 9.28 -7.38 17.95
N GLY A 14 8.72 -8.46 17.39
CA GLY A 14 8.63 -9.77 18.04
C GLY A 14 7.67 -9.86 19.24
N LYS A 15 7.03 -8.75 19.63
CA LYS A 15 6.05 -8.71 20.71
C LYS A 15 4.80 -9.51 20.34
N GLY A 16 4.23 -10.22 21.30
CA GLY A 16 2.91 -10.84 21.17
C GLY A 16 1.84 -9.76 21.01
N ILE A 17 0.99 -9.93 20.01
CA ILE A 17 -0.13 -9.05 19.69
C ILE A 17 -1.36 -9.59 20.43
N LEU A 18 -1.80 -8.86 21.46
CA LEU A 18 -3.05 -9.10 22.17
C LEU A 18 -4.04 -8.02 21.74
N GLY A 19 -4.79 -8.25 20.65
CA GLY A 19 -5.80 -7.31 20.16
C GLY A 19 -5.72 -7.02 18.65
N GLU A 20 -6.06 -5.79 18.27
CA GLU A 20 -6.04 -5.33 16.88
C GLU A 20 -4.61 -5.27 16.32
N TYR A 21 -4.46 -5.64 15.05
CA TYR A 21 -3.20 -5.63 14.33
C TYR A 21 -3.39 -5.12 12.91
N MET A 22 -2.31 -4.60 12.35
CA MET A 22 -2.24 -4.27 10.93
C MET A 22 -1.62 -5.44 10.18
N GLN A 23 -2.22 -5.81 9.05
CA GLN A 23 -1.75 -6.90 8.20
C GLN A 23 -1.35 -6.35 6.82
N ALA A 24 -0.13 -6.63 6.40
CA ALA A 24 0.28 -6.36 5.02
C ALA A 24 -0.39 -7.35 4.05
N SER A 25 -0.67 -6.90 2.82
CA SER A 25 -1.17 -7.79 1.74
C SER A 25 -0.04 -8.45 0.94
N VAL A 26 1.21 -8.06 1.21
CA VAL A 26 2.41 -8.51 0.50
C VAL A 26 3.51 -8.93 1.49
N ASP A 27 4.39 -9.81 1.03
CA ASP A 27 5.60 -10.17 1.76
C ASP A 27 6.74 -9.15 1.54
N GLU A 28 7.89 -9.38 2.17
CA GLU A 28 9.09 -8.54 2.02
C GLU A 28 9.66 -8.49 0.58
N ASN A 29 9.22 -9.40 -0.29
CA ASN A 29 9.58 -9.48 -1.71
C ASN A 29 8.47 -8.94 -2.63
N LEU A 30 7.49 -8.22 -2.09
CA LEU A 30 6.34 -7.65 -2.80
C LEU A 30 5.45 -8.71 -3.49
N LYS A 31 5.50 -9.97 -3.03
CA LYS A 31 4.61 -11.02 -3.54
C LYS A 31 3.29 -11.00 -2.76
N PRO A 32 2.15 -11.11 -3.46
CA PRO A 32 0.85 -11.17 -2.81
C PRO A 32 0.76 -12.44 -1.96
N THR A 33 0.50 -12.29 -0.67
CA THR A 33 0.39 -13.41 0.28
C THR A 33 -0.94 -13.34 1.02
N LYS A 34 -1.60 -14.50 1.17
CA LYS A 34 -2.88 -14.59 1.93
C LYS A 34 -2.69 -14.38 3.43
N THR A 35 -1.46 -14.55 3.91
CA THR A 35 -1.02 -14.34 5.29
C THR A 35 0.18 -13.38 5.26
N GLY A 36 -0.05 -12.10 4.98
CA GLY A 36 1.05 -11.14 5.02
C GLY A 36 1.47 -10.79 6.44
N THR A 37 2.56 -10.03 6.56
CA THR A 37 3.22 -9.72 7.82
C THR A 37 2.32 -8.91 8.74
N LEU A 38 2.26 -9.32 10.01
CA LEU A 38 1.46 -8.67 11.05
C LEU A 38 2.33 -7.68 11.82
N VAL A 39 1.83 -6.48 12.02
CA VAL A 39 2.52 -5.38 12.72
C VAL A 39 1.63 -4.79 13.81
N CYS A 40 2.24 -4.46 14.95
CA CYS A 40 1.51 -4.09 16.18
C CYS A 40 1.27 -2.58 16.38
N SER A 41 1.97 -1.71 15.64
CA SER A 41 1.87 -0.25 15.80
C SER A 41 2.27 0.48 14.52
N GLU A 42 1.88 1.75 14.39
CA GLU A 42 2.26 2.62 13.25
C GLU A 42 3.78 2.72 13.09
N GLU A 43 4.53 2.79 14.20
CA GLU A 43 5.99 2.80 14.15
C GLU A 43 6.57 1.53 13.54
N CYS A 44 5.98 0.37 13.85
CA CYS A 44 6.39 -0.91 13.27
C CYS A 44 5.98 -1.00 11.80
N ALA A 45 4.84 -0.42 11.42
CA ALA A 45 4.42 -0.33 10.02
C ALA A 45 5.39 0.50 9.20
N ARG A 46 5.81 1.68 9.68
CA ARG A 46 6.81 2.52 8.98
C ARG A 46 8.16 1.82 8.81
N LYS A 47 8.63 1.14 9.86
CA LYS A 47 9.87 0.33 9.79
C LYS A 47 9.73 -0.85 8.82
N PHE A 48 8.54 -1.43 8.71
CA PHE A 48 8.27 -2.48 7.74
C PHE A 48 8.30 -1.93 6.31
N GLU A 49 7.68 -0.77 6.05
CA GLU A 49 7.72 -0.10 4.75
C GLU A 49 9.14 0.28 4.33
N GLU A 50 9.96 0.80 5.24
CA GLU A 50 11.38 1.12 4.99
C GLU A 50 12.19 -0.12 4.58
N LYS A 51 11.80 -1.31 5.05
CA LYS A 51 12.45 -2.58 4.71
C LYS A 51 12.02 -3.10 3.32
N LEU A 52 10.86 -2.67 2.81
CA LEU A 52 10.36 -3.11 1.51
C LEU A 52 11.20 -2.54 0.36
N ALA A 53 11.41 -3.37 -0.67
CA ALA A 53 12.00 -2.90 -1.91
C ALA A 53 11.20 -1.71 -2.47
N TYR A 54 11.90 -0.64 -2.85
CA TYR A 54 11.31 0.60 -3.35
C TYR A 54 10.28 1.26 -2.40
N GLY A 55 10.37 0.96 -1.09
CA GLY A 55 9.46 1.48 -0.07
C GLY A 55 8.02 0.96 -0.20
N GLY A 56 7.84 -0.21 -0.83
CA GLY A 56 6.51 -0.79 -1.03
C GLY A 56 5.63 -0.05 -2.05
N LYS A 57 6.20 0.92 -2.78
CA LYS A 57 5.45 1.71 -3.75
C LYS A 57 5.02 0.83 -4.93
N PRO A 58 3.77 0.97 -5.42
CA PRO A 58 3.34 0.26 -6.61
C PRO A 58 4.20 0.67 -7.81
N MET A 59 4.34 -0.24 -8.78
CA MET A 59 5.04 0.09 -10.02
C MET A 59 4.31 1.20 -10.75
N GLY A 60 5.06 2.21 -11.22
CA GLY A 60 4.49 3.26 -12.05
C GLY A 60 4.04 2.72 -13.40
N HIS A 61 2.86 3.13 -13.86
CA HIS A 61 2.32 2.70 -15.13
C HIS A 61 2.58 3.73 -16.23
N TRP A 62 3.00 3.25 -17.40
CA TRP A 62 3.25 4.07 -18.59
C TRP A 62 2.35 3.61 -19.73
N SER A 63 1.68 4.56 -20.38
CA SER A 63 0.82 4.27 -21.53
C SER A 63 0.90 5.38 -22.57
N ARG A 64 0.49 5.06 -23.80
CA ARG A 64 0.37 6.04 -24.89
C ARG A 64 -1.05 6.55 -24.96
N ILE A 65 -1.31 7.68 -24.31
CA ILE A 65 -2.67 8.21 -24.19
C ILE A 65 -2.98 9.22 -25.29
N THR A 66 -1.99 10.01 -25.72
CA THR A 66 -2.09 10.98 -26.82
C THR A 66 -1.18 10.65 -28.01
N GLY A 67 -0.56 9.47 -28.01
CA GLY A 67 0.38 9.01 -29.04
C GLY A 67 1.82 8.86 -28.57
N TYR A 68 2.23 9.61 -27.54
CA TYR A 68 3.54 9.50 -26.90
C TYR A 68 3.44 8.75 -25.56
N TYR A 69 4.55 8.13 -25.13
CA TYR A 69 4.61 7.50 -23.81
C TYR A 69 4.49 8.55 -22.71
N GLN A 70 3.51 8.36 -21.82
CA GLN A 70 3.23 9.23 -20.69
C GLN A 70 3.01 8.39 -19.44
N ASN A 71 3.45 8.91 -18.29
CA ASN A 71 3.13 8.33 -17.00
C ASN A 71 1.63 8.51 -16.74
N ILE A 72 0.95 7.42 -16.36
CA ILE A 72 -0.50 7.41 -16.19
C ILE A 72 -0.93 8.25 -14.98
N ASP A 73 -0.18 8.19 -13.88
CA ASP A 73 -0.53 8.91 -12.64
C ASP A 73 -0.50 10.42 -12.86
N GLY A 74 0.59 10.92 -13.45
CA GLY A 74 0.72 12.34 -13.79
C GLY A 74 -0.33 12.81 -14.80
N TRP A 75 -0.74 11.94 -15.73
CA TRP A 75 -1.83 12.28 -16.63
C TRP A 75 -3.18 12.33 -15.88
N ASN A 76 -3.51 11.35 -15.06
CA ASN A 76 -4.77 11.38 -14.30
C ASN A 76 -4.88 12.63 -13.41
N GLU A 77 -3.80 13.01 -12.74
CA GLU A 77 -3.72 14.25 -11.95
C GLU A 77 -3.97 15.49 -12.82
N GLY A 78 -3.32 15.57 -13.99
CA GLY A 78 -3.54 16.64 -14.96
C GLY A 78 -5.00 16.75 -15.41
N LYS A 79 -5.65 15.62 -15.74
CA LYS A 79 -7.07 15.61 -16.12
C LYS A 79 -8.00 16.06 -15.01
N ILE A 80 -7.71 15.70 -13.76
CA ILE A 80 -8.49 16.16 -12.61
C ILE A 80 -8.37 17.68 -12.47
N GLN A 81 -7.18 18.26 -12.67
CA GLN A 81 -7.02 19.72 -12.65
C GLN A 81 -7.74 20.38 -13.82
N GLU A 82 -7.60 19.88 -15.05
CA GLU A 82 -8.38 20.36 -16.19
C GLU A 82 -9.88 20.34 -15.90
N LEU A 83 -10.39 19.28 -15.25
CA LEU A 83 -11.80 19.16 -14.90
C LEU A 83 -12.26 20.22 -13.88
N LYS A 84 -11.39 20.63 -12.95
CA LYS A 84 -11.66 21.70 -11.99
C LYS A 84 -11.68 23.06 -12.65
N ASP A 85 -10.79 23.28 -13.62
CA ASP A 85 -10.67 24.54 -14.36
C ASP A 85 -11.77 24.73 -15.42
N ARG A 86 -12.54 23.68 -15.73
CA ARG A 86 -13.66 23.75 -16.68
C ARG A 86 -14.77 24.67 -16.16
N ARG A 87 -15.02 25.75 -16.90
CA ARG A 87 -16.22 26.56 -16.73
C ARG A 87 -17.47 25.76 -17.11
N ARG A 88 -18.38 25.58 -16.16
CA ARG A 88 -19.67 24.93 -16.39
C ARG A 88 -20.74 26.00 -16.60
N TYR A 89 -21.47 25.89 -17.69
CA TYR A 89 -22.66 26.69 -17.91
C TYR A 89 -23.84 25.88 -17.37
N GLY A 90 -24.65 26.50 -16.50
CA GLY A 90 -25.88 25.88 -16.02
C GLY A 90 -26.88 25.71 -17.16
N VAL A 91 -27.68 24.64 -17.09
CA VAL A 91 -28.88 24.46 -17.93
C VAL A 91 -30.08 25.00 -17.15
#